data_AF-A0A515KHC7-F1
#
_entry.id   AF-A0A515KHC7-F1
#
_cell.length_a   1.000
_cell.length_b   1.000
_cell.length_c   1.000
_cell.angle_alpha   90.00
_cell.angle_beta   90.00
_cell.angle_gamma   90.00
#
_symmetry.space_group_name_H-M   'P 1'
#
loop_
_entity.id
_entity.type
_entity.pdbx_description
1 polymer ?
#
loop_
_entity_poly.entity_id
_entity_poly.type
_entity_poly.pdbx_seq_one_letter_code
_entity_poly.pdbx_strand_id
1 'polypeptide(L)'
;MNEPSIPPDTFISAAMIRAARGLLNLSQTALGECLLPKLSRRTISKIETDAPGRPDERRRNVLKAIREALEGKGIEFLFGDADFVVGVRLRRGFN
;
A
#
# COMPACT_ATOMS: atom_id res chain seq x y z
N MET A 1 2.70 -6.33 31.96
CA MET A 1 3.37 -6.45 30.65
C MET A 1 2.42 -5.84 29.64
N ASN A 2 2.70 -4.62 29.19
CA ASN A 2 1.88 -4.00 28.15
C ASN A 2 2.16 -4.75 26.85
N GLU A 3 1.11 -5.29 26.26
CA GLU A 3 1.09 -5.81 24.90
C GLU A 3 1.77 -4.78 23.97
N PRO A 4 2.71 -5.17 23.09
CA PRO A 4 3.36 -4.19 22.23
C PRO A 4 2.28 -3.59 21.32
N SER A 5 1.95 -2.32 21.58
CA SER A 5 1.14 -1.51 20.69
C SER A 5 1.77 -1.56 19.31
N ILE A 6 1.04 -2.12 18.34
CA ILE A 6 1.43 -2.10 16.92
C ILE A 6 1.97 -0.69 16.61
N PRO A 7 3.20 -0.53 16.09
CA PRO A 7 3.77 0.79 15.86
C PRO A 7 2.82 1.63 15.00
N PRO A 8 2.69 2.94 15.25
CA PRO A 8 1.60 3.75 14.72
C PRO A 8 1.46 3.78 13.19
N ASP A 9 2.43 3.31 12.40
CA ASP A 9 2.48 3.58 10.96
C ASP A 9 2.80 2.36 10.06
N THR A 10 2.18 1.19 10.25
CA THR A 10 2.43 0.03 9.35
C THR A 10 1.51 -0.04 8.11
N PHE A 11 0.57 0.90 7.96
CA PHE A 11 -0.34 0.94 6.82
C PHE A 11 0.23 1.76 5.67
N ILE A 12 0.18 1.21 4.46
CA ILE A 12 0.53 1.97 3.25
C ILE A 12 -0.52 3.05 2.99
N SER A 13 -0.06 4.28 2.73
CA SER A 13 -0.95 5.41 2.46
C SER A 13 -1.42 5.41 1.00
N ALA A 14 -2.49 6.19 0.72
CA ALA A 14 -2.96 6.44 -0.64
C ALA A 14 -1.86 7.01 -1.56
N ALA A 15 -0.97 7.85 -1.02
CA ALA A 15 0.16 8.39 -1.78
C ALA A 15 1.19 7.31 -2.12
N MET A 16 1.50 6.41 -1.19
CA MET A 16 2.41 5.30 -1.41
C MET A 16 1.84 4.31 -2.46
N ILE A 17 0.55 4.02 -2.41
CA ILE A 17 -0.11 3.16 -3.41
C ILE A 17 0.01 3.78 -4.82
N ARG A 18 -0.27 5.09 -4.96
CA ARG A 18 -0.13 5.80 -6.23
C ARG A 18 1.31 5.79 -6.74
N ALA A 19 2.28 6.06 -5.87
CA ALA A 19 3.70 6.04 -6.22
C ALA A 19 4.17 4.64 -6.67
N ALA A 20 3.82 3.60 -5.92
CA ALA A 20 4.14 2.22 -6.24
C ALA A 20 3.58 1.80 -7.61
N ARG A 21 2.32 2.15 -7.89
CA ARG A 21 1.75 1.91 -9.21
C ARG A 21 2.47 2.67 -10.32
N GLY A 22 2.85 3.92 -10.07
CA GLY A 22 3.63 4.72 -11.03
C GLY A 22 4.95 4.04 -11.38
N LEU A 23 5.68 3.55 -10.37
CA LEU A 23 6.94 2.81 -10.56
C LEU A 23 6.76 1.52 -11.36
N LEU A 24 5.63 0.81 -11.17
CA LEU A 24 5.32 -0.42 -11.90
C LEU A 24 4.53 -0.21 -13.20
N ASN A 25 4.27 1.04 -13.60
CA ASN A 25 3.40 1.40 -14.72
C ASN A 25 2.01 0.72 -14.68
N LEU A 26 1.43 0.57 -13.48
CA LEU A 26 0.13 -0.09 -13.28
C LEU A 26 -1.03 0.91 -13.28
N SER A 27 -2.07 0.60 -14.04
CA SER A 27 -3.38 1.27 -13.91
C SER A 27 -4.09 0.84 -12.62
N GLN A 28 -5.10 1.61 -12.19
CA GLN A 28 -5.95 1.22 -11.06
C GLN A 28 -6.68 -0.11 -11.30
N THR A 29 -7.10 -0.37 -12.55
CA THR A 29 -7.74 -1.62 -12.95
C THR A 29 -6.75 -2.78 -12.83
N ALA A 30 -5.53 -2.62 -13.37
CA ALA A 30 -4.50 -3.64 -13.32
C ALA A 30 -4.09 -3.98 -11.88
N LEU A 31 -3.98 -2.97 -11.00
CA LEU A 31 -3.76 -3.22 -9.57
C LEU A 31 -4.90 -4.04 -8.97
N GLY A 32 -6.16 -3.67 -9.24
CA GLY A 32 -7.33 -4.38 -8.72
C GLY A 32 -7.39 -5.85 -9.17
N GLU A 33 -6.93 -6.15 -10.38
CA GLU A 33 -6.85 -7.51 -10.95
C GLU A 33 -5.75 -8.37 -10.31
N CYS A 34 -4.71 -7.75 -9.75
CA CYS A 34 -3.62 -8.45 -9.07
C CYS A 34 -3.98 -8.92 -7.65
N LEU A 35 -5.15 -8.54 -7.13
CA LEU A 35 -5.58 -8.85 -5.76
C LEU A 35 -6.47 -10.10 -5.71
N LEU A 36 -6.47 -10.77 -4.56
CA LEU A 36 -7.36 -11.89 -4.28
C LEU A 36 -8.15 -11.63 -2.98
N PRO A 37 -9.49 -11.49 -3.04
CA PRO A 37 -10.31 -11.40 -4.26
C PRO A 37 -9.99 -10.13 -5.07
N LYS A 38 -10.26 -10.18 -6.38
CA LYS A 38 -10.08 -9.03 -7.28
C LYS A 38 -10.91 -7.84 -6.78
N LEU A 39 -10.33 -6.65 -6.83
CA LEU A 39 -11.03 -5.41 -6.49
C LEU A 39 -11.37 -4.61 -7.73
N SER A 40 -12.54 -3.97 -7.71
CA SER A 40 -12.96 -3.09 -8.80
C SER A 40 -12.06 -1.84 -8.89
N ARG A 41 -11.92 -1.27 -10.09
CA ARG A 41 -11.29 0.04 -10.30
C ARG A 41 -11.85 1.11 -9.35
N ARG A 42 -13.18 1.10 -9.12
CA ARG A 42 -13.85 2.04 -8.22
C ARG A 42 -13.37 1.89 -6.78
N THR A 43 -13.15 0.66 -6.33
CA THR A 43 -12.61 0.38 -4.99
C THR A 43 -11.19 0.91 -4.85
N ILE A 44 -10.32 0.64 -5.83
CA ILE A 44 -8.94 1.18 -5.85
C ILE A 44 -8.96 2.70 -5.86
N SER A 45 -9.80 3.31 -6.70
CA SER A 45 -9.95 4.77 -6.76
C SER A 45 -10.33 5.37 -5.41
N LYS A 46 -11.30 4.77 -4.69
CA LYS A 46 -11.69 5.25 -3.34
C LYS A 46 -10.52 5.18 -2.36
N ILE A 47 -9.77 4.07 -2.36
CA ILE A 47 -8.61 3.89 -1.49
C ILE A 47 -7.54 4.95 -1.75
N GLU A 48 -7.32 5.32 -3.02
CA GLU A 48 -6.33 6.32 -3.41
C GLU A 48 -6.76 7.78 -3.19
N THR A 49 -8.05 8.04 -2.97
CA THR A 49 -8.59 9.40 -2.73
C THR A 49 -8.98 9.67 -1.29
N ASP A 50 -9.24 8.63 -0.51
CA ASP A 50 -9.71 8.79 0.87
C ASP A 50 -8.64 9.45 1.76
N ALA A 51 -9.12 10.35 2.63
CA ALA A 51 -8.30 11.08 3.58
C ALA A 51 -7.64 10.14 4.61
N PRO A 52 -6.47 10.50 5.14
CA PRO A 52 -5.81 9.75 6.20
C PRO A 52 -6.69 9.68 7.46
N GLY A 53 -6.74 8.50 8.06
CA GLY A 53 -7.50 8.20 9.27
C GLY A 53 -7.32 6.72 9.65
N ARG A 54 -7.65 6.34 10.89
CA ARG A 54 -7.51 4.95 11.33
C ARG A 54 -8.49 4.06 10.53
N PRO A 55 -7.98 3.11 9.71
CA PRO A 55 -8.84 2.25 8.91
C PRO A 55 -9.61 1.25 9.77
N ASP A 56 -10.85 0.95 9.38
CA ASP A 56 -11.60 -0.19 9.91
C ASP A 56 -10.93 -1.53 9.53
N GLU A 57 -11.38 -2.63 10.14
CA GLU A 57 -10.80 -3.97 9.90
C GLU A 57 -10.82 -4.38 8.42
N ARG A 58 -11.92 -4.11 7.72
CA ARG A 58 -12.06 -4.44 6.30
C ARG A 58 -11.03 -3.68 5.46
N ARG A 59 -10.86 -2.39 5.73
CA ARG A 59 -9.90 -1.55 5.03
C ARG A 59 -8.46 -1.92 5.36
N ARG A 60 -8.16 -2.32 6.60
CA ARG A 60 -6.85 -2.88 6.98
C ARG A 60 -6.50 -4.11 6.14
N ASN A 61 -7.43 -5.05 5.99
CA ASN A 61 -7.22 -6.27 5.20
C ASN A 61 -6.96 -5.94 3.73
N VAL A 62 -7.68 -4.95 3.17
CA VAL A 62 -7.44 -4.50 1.80
C VAL A 62 -6.07 -3.83 1.63
N LEU A 63 -5.68 -2.94 2.55
CA LEU A 63 -4.36 -2.29 2.49
C LEU A 63 -3.22 -3.31 2.62
N LYS A 64 -3.39 -4.34 3.45
CA LYS A 64 -2.45 -5.46 3.57
C LYS A 64 -2.33 -6.22 2.24
N ALA A 65 -3.46 -6.60 1.63
CA ALA A 65 -3.45 -7.30 0.34
C ALA A 65 -2.80 -6.47 -0.78
N ILE A 66 -3.07 -5.16 -0.82
CA ILE A 66 -2.42 -4.25 -1.78
C ILE A 66 -0.91 -4.20 -1.55
N ARG A 67 -0.48 -4.09 -0.29
CA ARG A 67 0.94 -4.08 0.07
C ARG A 67 1.63 -5.35 -0.43
N GLU A 68 1.10 -6.51 -0.07
CA GLU A 68 1.68 -7.82 -0.43
C GLU A 68 1.76 -8.00 -1.95
N ALA A 69 0.71 -7.60 -2.69
CA ALA A 69 0.69 -7.70 -4.15
C ALA A 69 1.74 -6.80 -4.82
N LEU A 70 1.96 -5.59 -4.30
CA LEU A 70 2.96 -4.66 -4.81
C LEU A 70 4.38 -5.09 -4.42
N GLU A 71 4.59 -5.55 -3.18
CA GLU A 71 5.87 -6.10 -2.72
C GLU A 71 6.26 -7.37 -3.49
N GLY A 72 5.29 -8.22 -3.82
CA GLY A 72 5.47 -9.38 -4.70
C GLY A 72 5.83 -9.01 -6.14
N LYS A 73 5.65 -7.74 -6.53
CA LYS A 73 6.10 -7.15 -7.81
C LYS A 73 7.36 -6.29 -7.66
N GLY A 74 8.10 -6.45 -6.57
CA GLY A 74 9.40 -5.82 -6.38
C GLY A 74 9.37 -4.42 -5.77
N ILE A 75 8.20 -3.95 -5.32
CA ILE A 75 8.12 -2.73 -4.54
C ILE A 75 8.66 -2.97 -3.13
N GLU A 76 9.28 -1.95 -2.56
CA GLU A 76 9.60 -1.88 -1.15
C GLU A 76 9.03 -0.58 -0.57
N PHE A 77 8.23 -0.72 0.49
CA PHE A 77 7.65 0.40 1.21
C PHE A 77 8.57 0.82 2.35
N LEU A 78 8.92 2.10 2.38
CA LEU A 78 9.71 2.72 3.42
C LEU A 78 8.76 3.47 4.35
N PHE A 79 8.73 3.06 5.61
CA PHE A 79 7.99 3.77 6.64
C PHE A 79 8.94 4.80 7.25
N GLY A 80 8.42 6.01 7.47
CA GLY A 80 9.24 7.11 7.98
C GLY A 80 9.74 6.84 9.40
N ASP A 81 10.75 7.59 9.78
CA ASP A 81 11.32 7.62 11.12
C ASP A 81 11.55 9.09 11.54
N ALA A 82 12.42 9.34 12.51
CA ALA A 82 12.73 10.70 12.97
C ALA A 82 13.36 11.59 11.87
N ASP A 83 14.01 10.97 10.88
CA ASP A 83 14.84 11.65 9.89
C ASP A 83 14.24 11.61 8.48
N PHE A 84 13.35 10.66 8.20
CA PHE A 84 12.77 10.44 6.88
C PHE A 84 11.24 10.35 6.87
N VAL A 85 10.65 10.87 5.80
CA VAL A 85 9.21 10.66 5.50
C VAL A 85 8.98 9.32 4.81
N VAL A 86 7.72 8.89 4.78
CA VAL A 86 7.31 7.66 4.06
C VAL A 86 7.68 7.69 2.58
N GLY A 87 8.01 6.53 2.02
CA GLY A 87 8.49 6.41 0.64
C GLY A 87 8.25 5.05 0.00
N VAL A 88 8.56 4.96 -1.28
CA VAL A 88 8.43 3.74 -2.09
C VAL A 88 9.62 3.62 -3.03
N ARG A 89 10.22 2.44 -3.15
CA ARG A 89 11.28 2.16 -4.12
C ARG A 89 11.09 0.82 -4.84
N LEU A 90 11.77 0.65 -5.97
CA LEU A 90 11.92 -0.65 -6.63
C LEU A 90 13.14 -1.39 -6.08
N ARG A 91 12.96 -2.68 -5.81
CA ARG A 91 14.07 -3.58 -5.46
C ARG A 91 14.96 -3.78 -6.68
N ARG A 92 16.27 -3.71 -6.47
CA ARG A 92 17.27 -3.96 -7.52
C ARG A 92 17.09 -5.36 -8.10
N GLY A 93 17.09 -5.48 -9.43
CA GLY A 93 16.94 -6.76 -10.13
C GLY A 93 15.50 -7.22 -10.38
N PHE A 94 14.49 -6.38 -10.09
CA PHE A 94 13.08 -6.66 -10.39
C PHE A 94 12.61 -6.05 -11.74
N ASN A 95 13.51 -5.99 -12.73
CA ASN A 95 13.23 -5.41 -14.05
C ASN A 95 13.40 -6.46 -15.14
#